data_AF-B4KSN6-F1
#
_entry.id   AF-B4KSN6-F1
#
_cell.length_a   1.000
_cell.length_b   1.000
_cell.length_c   1.000
_cell.angle_alpha   90.00
_cell.angle_beta   90.00
_cell.angle_gamma   90.00
#
_symmetry.space_group_name_H-M   'P 1'
#
loop_
_entity.id
_entity.type
_entity.pdbx_description
1 polymer ?
#
loop_
_entity_poly.entity_id
_entity_poly.type
_entity_poly.pdbx_seq_one_letter_code
_entity_poly.pdbx_strand_id
1 'polypeptide(L)'
;MPCSVSIFESGSNRYRPNVRIGNWFEDNCLELDKMVSFRKMRDRGELLVEKARTLFDNFQREVQLAAPKHDITIGATIQLMPIYMNIQDLDTSDVHPALSVVINEYAIRTSQTINEDCELTVAPSERPCVRNSFRIVSGDDKDRSGEKLKYGQRFRLECVEPTNDPILLYSAPKLSNLTQAIKTTFNSSKHGEINLPLGLVHRSRILCPDGDIPTAFTNWYCMHVDPYKRFESEGETVPSNAPMIIVHSATNRNLAAENVVTQTLFGPEFLVSVQNYRNVFKREIWKNVWMISNGHHTSAKHA
;
A
#
# COMPACT_ATOMS: atom_id res chain seq x y z
N MET A 1 -37.93 21.65 27.35
CA MET A 1 -37.85 23.06 26.90
C MET A 1 -36.47 23.28 26.31
N PRO A 2 -36.34 23.59 25.01
CA PRO A 2 -35.05 23.79 24.38
C PRO A 2 -34.54 25.19 24.69
N CYS A 3 -33.33 25.29 25.26
CA CYS A 3 -32.61 26.54 25.35
C CYS A 3 -32.15 26.94 23.94
N SER A 4 -32.88 27.85 23.31
CA SER A 4 -32.41 28.53 22.11
C SER A 4 -31.18 29.36 22.49
N VAL A 5 -30.00 28.98 21.98
CA VAL A 5 -28.83 29.86 21.98
C VAL A 5 -29.20 31.05 21.11
N SER A 6 -29.48 32.19 21.75
CA SER A 6 -29.63 33.45 21.05
C SER A 6 -28.30 33.73 20.34
N ILE A 7 -28.31 33.59 19.01
CA ILE A 7 -27.28 34.15 18.15
C ILE A 7 -27.46 35.66 18.29
N PHE A 8 -26.77 36.25 19.25
CA PHE A 8 -26.49 37.68 19.20
C PHE A 8 -25.64 37.88 17.95
N GLU A 9 -26.29 38.29 16.85
CA GLU A 9 -25.64 38.98 15.75
C GLU A 9 -25.03 40.27 16.33
N SER A 10 -23.83 40.14 16.91
CA SER A 10 -22.97 41.29 17.12
C SER A 10 -22.55 41.76 15.74
N GLY A 11 -23.31 42.69 15.17
CA GLY A 11 -22.95 43.54 14.04
C GLY A 11 -21.78 44.48 14.39
N SER A 12 -20.73 43.93 14.99
CA SER A 12 -19.49 44.64 15.27
C SER A 12 -18.59 44.49 14.05
N ASN A 13 -18.26 45.61 13.41
CA ASN A 13 -17.16 45.66 12.45
C ASN A 13 -15.92 45.05 13.12
N ARG A 14 -15.50 43.86 12.67
CA ARG A 14 -14.26 43.25 13.16
C ARG A 14 -13.10 44.09 12.67
N TYR A 15 -12.49 44.82 13.60
CA TYR A 15 -11.28 45.58 13.31
C TYR A 15 -10.05 44.66 13.44
N ARG A 16 -9.00 44.95 12.68
CA ARG A 16 -7.72 44.25 12.85
C ARG A 16 -7.11 44.58 14.23
N PRO A 17 -6.30 43.71 14.84
CA PRO A 17 -5.68 43.95 16.15
C PRO A 17 -4.84 45.24 16.21
N ASN A 18 -4.34 45.72 15.05
CA ASN A 18 -3.64 47.00 14.93
C ASN A 18 -4.53 48.22 15.27
N VAL A 19 -5.85 48.07 15.15
CA VAL A 19 -6.84 49.08 15.55
C VAL A 19 -7.20 48.78 17.00
N ARG A 20 -6.85 49.69 17.91
CA ARG A 20 -6.96 49.50 19.36
C ARG A 20 -8.41 49.61 19.86
N ILE A 21 -9.29 48.74 19.39
CA ILE A 21 -10.71 48.69 19.70
C ILE A 21 -11.07 47.28 20.16
N GLY A 22 -11.87 47.17 21.23
CA GLY A 22 -12.26 45.87 21.79
C GLY A 22 -11.06 45.15 22.44
N ASN A 23 -10.98 43.84 22.25
CA ASN A 23 -9.94 42.96 22.82
C ASN A 23 -8.65 42.94 21.99
N TRP A 24 -8.28 44.10 21.42
CA TRP A 24 -7.14 44.22 20.50
C TRP A 24 -5.82 43.80 21.16
N PHE A 25 -5.69 43.97 22.47
CA PHE A 25 -4.50 43.60 23.23
C PHE A 25 -4.37 42.09 23.35
N GLU A 26 -5.45 41.40 23.73
CA GLU A 26 -5.51 39.94 23.79
C GLU A 26 -5.29 39.33 22.41
N ASP A 27 -5.89 39.90 21.36
CA ASP A 27 -5.70 39.44 19.99
C ASP A 27 -4.23 39.57 19.54
N ASN A 28 -3.58 40.69 19.86
CA ASN A 28 -2.16 40.90 19.56
C ASN A 28 -1.24 39.97 20.37
N CYS A 29 -1.53 39.74 21.65
CA CYS A 29 -0.82 38.76 22.47
C CYS A 29 -0.97 37.35 21.90
N LEU A 30 -2.17 36.95 21.48
CA LEU A 30 -2.43 35.66 20.84
C LEU A 30 -1.68 35.50 19.52
N GLU A 31 -1.61 36.55 18.69
CA GLU A 31 -0.82 36.53 17.44
C GLU A 31 0.67 36.38 17.72
N LEU A 32 1.21 37.10 18.70
CA LEU A 32 2.61 36.97 19.11
C LEU A 32 2.92 35.56 19.64
N ASP A 33 2.07 35.00 20.49
CA ASP A 33 2.23 33.64 21.01
C ASP A 33 2.18 32.59 19.90
N LYS A 34 1.28 32.74 18.92
CA LYS A 34 1.24 31.90 17.70
C LYS A 34 2.56 32.00 16.92
N MET A 35 3.10 33.19 16.72
CA MET A 35 4.38 33.38 16.02
C MET A 35 5.56 32.76 16.76
N VAL A 36 5.62 32.92 18.09
CA VAL A 36 6.68 32.34 18.93
C VAL A 36 6.59 30.81 18.92
N SER A 37 5.37 30.26 19.07
CA SER A 37 5.14 28.81 19.00
C SER A 37 5.54 28.24 17.64
N PHE A 38 5.10 28.89 16.55
CA PHE A 38 5.47 28.51 15.19
C PHE A 38 6.99 28.52 14.99
N ARG A 39 7.68 29.58 15.46
CA ARG A 39 9.15 29.67 15.37
C ARG A 39 9.83 28.54 16.13
N LYS A 40 9.39 28.24 17.36
CA LYS A 40 9.91 27.13 18.15
C LYS A 40 9.71 25.78 17.45
N MET A 41 8.54 25.54 16.87
CA MET A 41 8.26 24.30 16.13
C MET A 41 9.11 24.18 14.87
N ARG A 42 9.26 25.27 14.11
CA ARG A 42 10.14 25.34 12.93
C ARG A 42 11.59 25.05 13.29
N ASP A 43 12.10 25.71 14.33
CA ASP A 43 13.51 25.56 14.75
C ASP A 43 13.80 24.12 15.26
N ARG A 44 12.75 23.37 15.64
CA ARG A 44 12.81 21.96 16.03
C ARG A 44 12.53 20.97 14.89
N GLY A 45 12.12 21.42 13.70
CA GLY A 45 11.73 20.52 12.62
C GLY A 45 10.37 19.85 12.82
N GLU A 46 9.51 20.37 13.71
CA GLU A 46 8.25 19.74 14.11
C GLU A 46 7.04 20.20 13.29
N LEU A 47 7.24 21.12 12.33
CA LEU A 47 6.16 21.56 11.46
C LEU A 47 5.66 20.40 10.60
N LEU A 48 4.34 20.32 10.43
CA LEU A 48 3.71 19.29 9.61
C LEU A 48 4.22 19.31 8.16
N VAL A 49 4.53 20.48 7.63
CA VAL A 49 5.09 20.63 6.28
C VAL A 49 6.48 19.99 6.17
N GLU A 50 7.33 20.13 7.20
CA GLU A 50 8.67 19.55 7.24
C GLU A 50 8.62 18.03 7.43
N LYS A 51 7.74 17.56 8.32
CA LYS A 51 7.46 16.12 8.49
C LYS A 51 6.91 15.51 7.21
N ALA A 52 5.93 16.15 6.57
CA ALA A 52 5.37 15.65 5.32
C ALA A 52 6.45 15.55 4.23
N ARG A 53 7.30 16.57 4.06
CA ARG A 53 8.41 16.53 3.09
C ARG A 53 9.36 15.36 3.36
N THR A 54 9.81 15.21 4.60
CA THR A 54 10.68 14.08 5.00
C THR A 54 10.03 12.74 4.71
N LEU A 55 8.73 12.60 4.98
CA LEU A 55 7.96 11.41 4.69
C LEU A 55 7.89 11.13 3.18
N PHE A 56 7.59 12.13 2.34
CA PHE A 56 7.62 11.96 0.89
C PHE A 56 9.00 11.56 0.41
N ASP A 57 10.06 12.20 0.90
CA ASP A 57 11.43 11.87 0.56
C ASP A 57 11.78 10.42 0.93
N ASN A 58 11.35 9.94 2.10
CA ASN A 58 11.58 8.57 2.54
C ASN A 58 10.83 7.53 1.68
N PHE A 59 9.54 7.77 1.41
CA PHE A 59 8.68 6.83 0.68
C PHE A 59 8.98 6.83 -0.83
N GLN A 60 9.33 7.99 -1.40
CA GLN A 60 9.62 8.16 -2.83
C GLN A 60 11.12 8.03 -3.16
N ARG A 61 11.98 7.78 -2.17
CA ARG A 61 13.39 7.51 -2.43
C ARG A 61 13.53 6.36 -3.41
N GLU A 62 14.30 6.60 -4.46
CA GLU A 62 14.48 5.64 -5.55
C GLU A 62 15.15 4.36 -5.05
N VAL A 63 14.69 3.24 -5.60
CA VAL A 63 15.21 1.90 -5.31
C VAL A 63 15.63 1.27 -6.63
N GLN A 64 16.81 0.66 -6.65
CA GLN A 64 17.25 -0.13 -7.79
C GLN A 64 16.57 -1.50 -7.72
N LEU A 65 15.79 -1.81 -8.75
CA LEU A 65 15.25 -3.16 -8.94
C LEU A 65 16.38 -4.14 -9.27
N ALA A 66 16.08 -5.43 -9.21
CA ALA A 66 16.99 -6.43 -9.75
C ALA A 66 17.34 -6.14 -11.23
N ALA A 67 18.41 -6.73 -11.74
CA ALA A 67 18.69 -6.64 -13.18
C ALA A 67 17.55 -7.34 -13.96
N PRO A 68 17.13 -6.80 -15.13
CA PRO A 68 16.14 -7.45 -15.98
C PRO A 68 16.61 -8.87 -16.31
N LYS A 69 15.87 -9.86 -15.81
CA LYS A 69 16.12 -11.29 -16.06
C LYS A 69 14.84 -11.91 -16.59
N HIS A 70 14.95 -12.91 -17.47
CA HIS A 70 13.78 -13.63 -17.97
C HIS A 70 12.93 -14.25 -16.85
N ASP A 71 13.57 -14.80 -15.82
CA ASP A 71 12.90 -15.45 -14.69
C ASP A 71 13.02 -14.63 -13.40
N ILE A 72 12.02 -14.79 -12.53
CA ILE A 72 12.01 -14.20 -11.20
C ILE A 72 12.92 -15.01 -10.27
N THR A 73 13.73 -14.32 -9.47
CA THR A 73 14.67 -14.93 -8.52
C THR A 73 14.26 -14.59 -7.08
N ILE A 74 14.34 -15.55 -6.17
CA ILE A 74 14.17 -15.31 -4.73
C ILE A 74 15.33 -14.42 -4.25
N GLY A 75 15.01 -13.41 -3.44
CA GLY A 75 15.92 -12.35 -2.99
C GLY A 75 15.92 -11.11 -3.89
N ALA A 76 15.25 -11.14 -5.04
CA ALA A 76 15.16 -9.99 -5.94
C ALA A 76 14.21 -8.90 -5.41
N THR A 77 14.59 -7.64 -5.62
CA THR A 77 13.71 -6.48 -5.47
C THR A 77 12.89 -6.28 -6.75
N ILE A 78 11.57 -6.24 -6.61
CA ILE A 78 10.59 -6.24 -7.70
C ILE A 78 9.46 -5.23 -7.45
N GLN A 79 8.67 -4.97 -8.49
CA GLN A 79 7.37 -4.28 -8.39
C GLN A 79 6.24 -5.24 -8.79
N LEU A 80 5.10 -5.10 -8.13
CA LEU A 80 3.88 -5.85 -8.43
C LEU A 80 2.92 -4.93 -9.19
N MET A 81 2.61 -5.26 -10.43
CA MET A 81 1.88 -4.37 -11.32
C MET A 81 0.64 -5.06 -11.89
N PRO A 82 -0.57 -4.51 -11.75
CA PRO A 82 -1.70 -4.91 -12.59
C PRO A 82 -1.36 -4.65 -14.05
N ILE A 83 -1.69 -5.57 -14.96
CA ILE A 83 -1.32 -5.42 -16.38
C ILE A 83 -2.11 -4.31 -17.05
N TYR A 84 -3.38 -4.19 -16.69
CA TYR A 84 -4.24 -3.10 -17.10
C TYR A 84 -5.32 -2.92 -16.05
N MET A 85 -5.81 -1.70 -15.89
CA MET A 85 -6.98 -1.42 -15.07
C MET A 85 -8.11 -0.99 -15.98
N ASN A 86 -9.27 -1.65 -15.91
CA ASN A 86 -10.42 -1.23 -16.71
C ASN A 86 -11.14 -0.07 -16.01
N ILE A 87 -10.61 1.13 -16.22
CA ILE A 87 -11.16 2.39 -15.72
C ILE A 87 -11.80 3.10 -16.91
N GLN A 88 -13.06 3.50 -16.75
CA GLN A 88 -13.78 4.21 -17.79
C GLN A 88 -13.07 5.56 -18.08
N ASP A 89 -12.89 5.87 -19.36
CA ASP A 89 -12.32 7.13 -19.86
C ASP A 89 -10.86 7.42 -19.47
N LEU A 90 -10.07 6.39 -19.12
CA LEU A 90 -8.63 6.53 -18.84
C LEU A 90 -7.81 5.49 -19.63
N ASP A 91 -6.85 5.96 -20.43
CA ASP A 91 -5.84 5.07 -21.02
C ASP A 91 -4.84 4.68 -19.92
N THR A 92 -5.02 3.48 -19.36
CA THR A 92 -4.18 2.99 -18.25
C THR A 92 -2.79 2.53 -18.68
N SER A 93 -2.52 2.51 -19.99
CA SER A 93 -1.22 2.14 -20.55
C SER A 93 -0.10 3.06 -20.04
N ASP A 94 -0.41 4.33 -19.80
CA ASP A 94 0.57 5.32 -19.32
C ASP A 94 0.69 5.37 -17.79
N VAL A 95 -0.29 4.82 -17.06
CA VAL A 95 -0.36 4.93 -15.59
C VAL A 95 0.68 4.05 -14.90
N HIS A 96 1.10 2.95 -15.54
CA HIS A 96 2.04 1.96 -14.99
C HIS A 96 1.74 1.64 -13.51
N PRO A 97 0.52 1.14 -13.19
CA PRO A 97 0.10 0.97 -11.81
C PRO A 97 0.95 -0.08 -11.09
N ALA A 98 1.34 0.21 -9.85
CA ALA A 98 2.06 -0.69 -8.98
C ALA A 98 1.45 -0.74 -7.58
N LEU A 99 1.50 -1.92 -6.96
CA LEU A 99 1.22 -2.08 -5.54
C LEU A 99 2.12 -1.15 -4.74
N SER A 100 1.54 -0.33 -3.88
CA SER A 100 2.21 0.72 -3.15
C SER A 100 1.75 0.73 -1.70
N VAL A 101 2.69 1.00 -0.79
CA VAL A 101 2.39 1.25 0.62
C VAL A 101 1.88 2.67 0.81
N VAL A 102 0.94 2.90 1.71
CA VAL A 102 0.41 4.23 2.05
C VAL A 102 0.43 4.41 3.56
N ILE A 103 0.91 5.56 3.99
CA ILE A 103 0.79 5.97 5.38
C ILE A 103 -0.48 6.79 5.58
N ASN A 104 -1.24 6.42 6.60
CA ASN A 104 -2.47 7.13 6.95
C ASN A 104 -2.19 8.52 7.52
N GLU A 105 -3.10 9.47 7.33
CA GLU A 105 -2.91 10.88 7.70
C GLU A 105 -2.61 11.08 9.19
N TYR A 106 -3.24 10.26 10.05
CA TYR A 106 -3.03 10.33 11.50
C TYR A 106 -1.61 9.87 11.91
N ALA A 107 -0.97 9.00 11.10
CA ALA A 107 0.34 8.45 11.39
C ALA A 107 1.49 9.38 10.97
N ILE A 108 1.26 10.40 10.13
CA ILE A 108 2.29 11.37 9.70
C ILE A 108 2.97 12.05 10.89
N ARG A 109 2.21 12.30 11.97
CA ARG A 109 2.74 13.03 13.13
C ARG A 109 3.72 12.19 13.95
N THR A 110 3.51 10.88 13.98
CA THR A 110 4.19 9.92 14.85
C THR A 110 5.22 9.07 14.12
N SER A 111 5.04 8.85 12.82
CA SER A 111 5.87 7.97 12.00
C SER A 111 6.29 8.65 10.69
N GLN A 112 7.50 8.32 10.24
CA GLN A 112 8.12 8.84 9.02
C GLN A 112 8.57 7.72 8.07
N THR A 113 8.32 6.45 8.44
CA THR A 113 8.78 5.25 7.74
C THR A 113 7.64 4.24 7.62
N ILE A 114 7.79 3.24 6.74
CA ILE A 114 6.85 2.12 6.62
C ILE A 114 6.77 1.38 7.97
N ASN A 115 5.55 1.06 8.38
CA ASN A 115 5.21 0.36 9.62
C ASN A 115 3.86 -0.37 9.45
N GLU A 116 3.39 -1.04 10.49
CA GLU A 116 2.16 -1.86 10.46
C GLU A 116 0.85 -1.05 10.36
N ASP A 117 0.86 0.25 10.70
CA ASP A 117 -0.30 1.14 10.53
C ASP A 117 -0.44 1.64 9.08
N CYS A 118 0.49 1.27 8.19
CA CYS A 118 0.41 1.59 6.77
C CYS A 118 -0.54 0.62 6.06
N GLU A 119 -1.28 1.16 5.09
CA GLU A 119 -2.17 0.41 4.21
C GLU A 119 -1.48 0.14 2.87
N LEU A 120 -2.12 -0.65 2.00
CA LEU A 120 -1.67 -0.83 0.64
C LEU A 120 -2.73 -0.37 -0.36
N THR A 121 -2.25 0.17 -1.48
CA THR A 121 -3.05 0.65 -2.60
C THR A 121 -2.37 0.24 -3.91
N VAL A 122 -3.03 0.49 -5.02
CA VAL A 122 -2.45 0.46 -6.36
C VAL A 122 -2.33 1.90 -6.83
N ALA A 123 -1.10 2.34 -7.09
CA ALA A 123 -0.80 3.72 -7.43
C ALA A 123 -0.02 3.80 -8.75
N PRO A 124 -0.09 4.93 -9.47
CA PRO A 124 0.79 5.18 -10.61
C PRO A 124 2.26 5.08 -10.18
N SER A 125 3.09 4.41 -10.98
CA SER A 125 4.51 4.22 -10.70
C SER A 125 5.37 4.65 -11.89
N GLU A 126 5.87 5.88 -11.86
CA GLU A 126 6.83 6.38 -12.85
C GLU A 126 8.23 5.77 -12.67
N ARG A 127 8.64 5.57 -11.41
CA ARG A 127 9.95 5.05 -11.02
C ARG A 127 9.84 4.14 -9.80
N PRO A 128 10.78 3.19 -9.62
CA PRO A 128 10.75 2.29 -8.49
C PRO A 128 11.28 3.04 -7.27
N CYS A 129 10.52 3.01 -6.19
CA CYS A 129 10.83 3.65 -4.93
C CYS A 129 10.54 2.71 -3.76
N VAL A 130 10.94 3.13 -2.55
CA VAL A 130 10.76 2.34 -1.31
C VAL A 130 9.31 1.87 -1.15
N ARG A 131 8.35 2.74 -1.50
CA ARG A 131 6.92 2.50 -1.31
C ARG A 131 6.31 1.43 -2.22
N ASN A 132 6.81 1.30 -3.45
CA ASN A 132 6.22 0.44 -4.49
C ASN A 132 7.13 -0.73 -4.88
N SER A 133 8.19 -0.96 -4.11
CA SER A 133 9.17 -2.01 -4.33
C SER A 133 9.13 -3.01 -3.18
N PHE A 134 9.24 -4.30 -3.50
CA PHE A 134 9.20 -5.40 -2.55
C PHE A 134 10.32 -6.39 -2.84
N ARG A 135 10.85 -7.04 -1.81
CA ARG A 135 11.77 -8.16 -1.93
C ARG A 135 11.00 -9.47 -1.86
N ILE A 136 11.24 -10.37 -2.81
CA ILE A 136 10.69 -11.72 -2.76
C ILE A 136 11.57 -12.54 -1.81
N VAL A 137 10.99 -13.09 -0.76
CA VAL A 137 11.69 -13.99 0.16
C VAL A 137 11.03 -15.37 0.14
N SER A 138 11.77 -16.39 0.57
CA SER A 138 11.23 -17.75 0.59
C SER A 138 10.01 -17.87 1.51
N GLY A 139 9.05 -18.70 1.11
CA GLY A 139 7.87 -19.03 1.92
C GLY A 139 8.14 -20.10 2.98
N ASP A 140 9.23 -20.85 2.84
CA ASP A 140 9.77 -21.70 3.91
C ASP A 140 10.80 -20.93 4.74
N ASP A 141 11.08 -21.40 5.95
CA ASP A 141 12.05 -20.75 6.85
C ASP A 141 13.52 -21.05 6.44
N LYS A 142 13.73 -21.42 5.17
CA LYS A 142 15.04 -21.68 4.57
C LYS A 142 15.43 -20.53 3.66
N ASP A 143 16.71 -20.18 3.68
CA ASP A 143 17.24 -19.23 2.70
C ASP A 143 17.40 -19.91 1.34
N ARG A 144 16.71 -19.35 0.34
CA ARG A 144 16.72 -19.78 -1.06
C ARG A 144 17.14 -18.64 -1.98
N SER A 145 17.81 -17.64 -1.44
CA SER A 145 18.25 -16.47 -2.20
C SER A 145 19.09 -16.90 -3.42
N GLY A 146 18.72 -16.40 -4.60
CA GLY A 146 19.34 -16.78 -5.87
C GLY A 146 18.63 -17.91 -6.63
N GLU A 147 17.74 -18.68 -5.99
CA GLU A 147 16.92 -19.68 -6.70
C GLU A 147 15.87 -19.02 -7.58
N LYS A 148 15.55 -19.64 -8.72
CA LYS A 148 14.44 -19.20 -9.57
C LYS A 148 13.12 -19.57 -8.91
N LEU A 149 12.21 -18.60 -8.79
CA LEU A 149 10.86 -18.84 -8.28
C LEU A 149 10.08 -19.69 -9.28
N LYS A 150 9.34 -20.69 -8.78
CA LYS A 150 8.52 -21.60 -9.60
C LYS A 150 7.03 -21.41 -9.38
N TYR A 151 6.21 -21.75 -10.38
CA TYR A 151 4.75 -21.80 -10.20
C TYR A 151 4.39 -22.81 -9.11
N GLY A 152 3.42 -22.43 -8.26
CA GLY A 152 3.03 -23.20 -7.07
C GLY A 152 3.99 -23.10 -5.87
N GLN A 153 5.21 -22.56 -6.06
CA GLN A 153 6.15 -22.37 -4.96
C GLN A 153 5.73 -21.18 -4.09
N ARG A 154 5.72 -21.41 -2.77
CA ARG A 154 5.38 -20.37 -1.80
C ARG A 154 6.53 -19.39 -1.61
N PHE A 155 6.19 -18.10 -1.59
CA PHE A 155 7.08 -16.99 -1.29
C PHE A 155 6.37 -15.98 -0.39
N ARG A 156 7.11 -15.04 0.19
CA ARG A 156 6.55 -13.89 0.93
C ARG A 156 7.06 -12.60 0.29
N LEU A 157 6.29 -11.54 0.48
CA LEU A 157 6.62 -10.21 -0.01
C LEU A 157 7.06 -9.35 1.15
N GLU A 158 8.30 -8.89 1.10
CA GLU A 158 8.95 -8.07 2.12
C GLU A 158 9.07 -6.64 1.63
N CYS A 159 8.71 -5.65 2.43
CA CYS A 159 9.00 -4.24 2.13
C CYS A 159 10.53 -4.03 2.08
N VAL A 160 11.00 -3.16 1.18
CA VAL A 160 12.45 -2.90 1.04
C VAL A 160 13.04 -2.34 2.35
N GLU A 161 12.25 -1.57 3.09
CA GLU A 161 12.60 -1.05 4.41
C GLU A 161 11.47 -1.24 5.42
N PRO A 162 11.80 -1.36 6.72
CA PRO A 162 13.15 -1.38 7.31
C PRO A 162 13.88 -2.71 7.15
N THR A 163 15.22 -2.72 7.20
CA THR A 163 16.04 -3.95 7.04
C THR A 163 16.26 -4.74 8.33
N ASN A 164 16.17 -4.10 9.50
CA ASN A 164 16.49 -4.74 10.79
C ASN A 164 15.37 -5.68 11.27
N ASP A 165 14.12 -5.23 11.18
CA ASP A 165 12.92 -6.04 11.43
C ASP A 165 11.98 -5.91 10.23
N PRO A 166 12.22 -6.71 9.17
CA PRO A 166 11.54 -6.54 7.90
C PRO A 166 10.02 -6.66 8.04
N ILE A 167 9.32 -5.89 7.23
CA ILE A 167 7.86 -5.88 7.22
C ILE A 167 7.38 -6.75 6.06
N LEU A 168 6.46 -7.66 6.35
CA LEU A 168 5.89 -8.60 5.39
C LEU A 168 4.45 -8.23 5.04
N LEU A 169 4.09 -8.47 3.79
CA LEU A 169 2.72 -8.41 3.32
C LEU A 169 1.95 -9.63 3.79
N TYR A 170 0.75 -9.41 4.35
CA TYR A 170 -0.15 -10.48 4.74
C TYR A 170 -1.60 -10.17 4.41
N SER A 171 -2.43 -11.21 4.42
CA SER A 171 -3.89 -11.07 4.35
C SER A 171 -4.53 -12.04 5.33
N ALA A 172 -5.61 -11.60 5.98
CA ALA A 172 -6.30 -12.40 6.98
C ALA A 172 -7.83 -12.36 6.80
N PRO A 173 -8.56 -13.45 7.12
CA PRO A 173 -10.01 -13.46 7.16
C PRO A 173 -10.57 -12.40 8.11
N LYS A 174 -11.66 -11.74 7.72
CA LYS A 174 -12.40 -10.85 8.61
C LYS A 174 -13.09 -11.71 9.68
N LEU A 175 -12.72 -11.45 10.94
CA LEU A 175 -12.79 -12.35 12.09
C LEU A 175 -14.10 -13.13 12.33
N SER A 176 -13.94 -14.37 12.80
CA SER A 176 -14.73 -14.91 13.92
C SER A 176 -13.88 -15.35 15.14
N ASN A 177 -12.54 -15.49 15.02
CA ASN A 177 -11.69 -16.01 16.11
C ASN A 177 -10.18 -15.67 16.07
N LEU A 178 -9.74 -14.62 15.36
CA LEU A 178 -8.38 -14.05 15.49
C LEU A 178 -8.44 -12.70 16.23
N THR A 179 -7.39 -12.32 16.95
CA THR A 179 -7.41 -11.22 17.92
C THR A 179 -7.27 -9.82 17.30
N GLN A 180 -6.87 -9.70 16.03
CA GLN A 180 -6.70 -8.40 15.37
C GLN A 180 -7.17 -8.43 13.91
N ALA A 181 -8.21 -7.65 13.59
CA ALA A 181 -8.60 -7.38 12.21
C ALA A 181 -7.61 -6.39 11.59
N ILE A 182 -7.21 -6.63 10.34
CA ILE A 182 -6.48 -5.64 9.54
C ILE A 182 -7.36 -4.38 9.46
N LYS A 183 -6.84 -3.27 9.98
CA LYS A 183 -7.52 -1.98 9.91
C LYS A 183 -7.29 -1.39 8.53
N THR A 184 -8.38 -1.07 7.85
CA THR A 184 -8.34 -0.37 6.56
C THR A 184 -9.28 0.81 6.61
N THR A 185 -8.88 1.89 5.96
CA THR A 185 -9.72 3.10 5.83
C THR A 185 -10.87 2.83 4.87
N PHE A 186 -10.61 2.02 3.83
CA PHE A 186 -11.60 1.66 2.82
C PHE A 186 -11.68 0.14 2.63
N ASN A 187 -12.87 -0.34 2.27
CA ASN A 187 -13.12 -1.75 2.01
C ASN A 187 -13.93 -1.90 0.72
N SER A 188 -13.64 -2.95 -0.05
CA SER A 188 -14.46 -3.38 -1.18
C SER A 188 -15.29 -4.59 -0.81
N SER A 189 -16.36 -4.84 -1.57
CA SER A 189 -17.18 -6.02 -1.41
C SER A 189 -17.49 -6.66 -2.76
N LYS A 190 -17.76 -7.97 -2.73
CA LYS A 190 -18.21 -8.74 -3.86
C LYS A 190 -19.44 -9.54 -3.44
N HIS A 191 -20.58 -9.29 -4.09
CA HIS A 191 -21.87 -9.92 -3.76
C HIS A 191 -22.26 -9.80 -2.27
N GLY A 192 -21.97 -8.66 -1.64
CA GLY A 192 -22.28 -8.41 -0.23
C GLY A 192 -21.26 -8.97 0.77
N GLU A 193 -20.29 -9.78 0.33
CA GLU A 193 -19.16 -10.20 1.16
C GLU A 193 -18.03 -9.16 1.10
N ILE A 194 -17.52 -8.73 2.24
CA ILE A 194 -16.37 -7.83 2.31
C ILE A 194 -15.13 -8.59 1.83
N ASN A 195 -14.39 -8.00 0.90
CA ASN A 195 -13.16 -8.57 0.38
C ASN A 195 -12.08 -8.57 1.47
N LEU A 196 -11.15 -9.52 1.38
CA LEU A 196 -10.08 -9.60 2.37
C LEU A 196 -9.10 -8.43 2.15
N PRO A 197 -8.75 -7.68 3.21
CA PRO A 197 -7.78 -6.61 3.12
C PRO A 197 -6.34 -7.15 3.04
N LEU A 198 -5.43 -6.29 2.58
CA LEU A 198 -3.99 -6.50 2.76
C LEU A 198 -3.50 -5.69 3.95
N GLY A 199 -2.54 -6.23 4.68
CA GLY A 199 -1.88 -5.57 5.79
C GLY A 199 -0.37 -5.78 5.77
N LEU A 200 0.29 -5.07 6.68
CA LEU A 200 1.72 -5.14 6.90
C LEU A 200 2.00 -5.57 8.34
N VAL A 201 2.98 -6.47 8.51
CA VAL A 201 3.34 -7.01 9.82
C VAL A 201 4.85 -7.17 9.93
N HIS A 202 5.43 -6.81 11.08
CA HIS A 202 6.84 -7.07 11.32
C HIS A 202 7.14 -8.56 11.40
N ARG A 203 8.28 -8.97 10.84
CA ARG A 203 8.73 -10.37 10.84
C ARG A 203 8.87 -10.92 12.26
N SER A 204 9.31 -10.10 13.22
CA SER A 204 9.37 -10.46 14.64
C SER A 204 8.03 -10.95 15.21
N ARG A 205 6.91 -10.31 14.83
CA ARG A 205 5.56 -10.67 15.32
C ARG A 205 4.99 -11.96 14.75
N ILE A 206 5.60 -12.49 13.69
CA ILE A 206 5.18 -13.76 13.07
C ILE A 206 6.01 -14.93 13.58
N LEU A 207 7.29 -14.70 13.85
CA LEU A 207 8.24 -15.76 14.22
C LEU A 207 8.31 -16.01 15.74
N CYS A 208 7.75 -15.13 16.56
CA CYS A 208 7.68 -15.34 18.00
C CYS A 208 6.60 -16.38 18.36
N PRO A 209 6.84 -17.25 19.37
CA PRO A 209 5.84 -18.21 19.86
C PRO A 209 4.52 -17.56 20.32
N ASP A 210 4.60 -16.29 20.77
CA ASP A 210 3.46 -15.46 21.18
C ASP A 210 2.95 -14.56 20.05
N GLY A 211 3.32 -14.85 18.79
CA GLY A 211 2.96 -14.06 17.63
C GLY A 211 1.46 -14.13 17.32
N ASP A 212 0.82 -12.97 17.18
CA ASP A 212 -0.63 -12.84 16.92
C ASP A 212 -1.04 -13.34 15.52
N ILE A 213 -0.09 -13.42 14.57
CA ILE A 213 -0.36 -13.69 13.15
C ILE A 213 0.37 -14.95 12.68
N PRO A 214 -0.36 -16.03 12.35
CA PRO A 214 0.24 -17.23 11.78
C PRO A 214 1.01 -16.96 10.48
N THR A 215 2.22 -17.52 10.36
CA THR A 215 3.09 -17.39 9.17
C THR A 215 2.42 -17.83 7.86
N ALA A 216 1.39 -18.68 7.93
CA ALA A 216 0.63 -19.07 6.75
C ALA A 216 -0.04 -17.88 6.02
N PHE A 217 -0.41 -16.82 6.74
CA PHE A 217 -1.08 -15.63 6.20
C PHE A 217 -0.16 -14.67 5.45
N THR A 218 1.15 -14.90 5.47
CA THR A 218 2.13 -14.10 4.72
C THR A 218 2.61 -14.81 3.46
N ASN A 219 2.15 -16.04 3.23
CA ASN A 219 2.57 -16.86 2.10
C ASN A 219 1.71 -16.64 0.86
N TRP A 220 2.38 -16.42 -0.26
CA TRP A 220 1.82 -16.23 -1.59
C TRP A 220 2.41 -17.25 -2.56
N TYR A 221 1.73 -17.53 -3.65
CA TYR A 221 2.29 -18.32 -4.76
C TYR A 221 1.73 -17.83 -6.09
N CYS A 222 2.48 -18.08 -7.16
CA CYS A 222 2.04 -17.74 -8.52
C CYS A 222 1.35 -18.94 -9.18
N MET A 223 0.33 -18.66 -10.00
CA MET A 223 -0.26 -19.58 -10.96
C MET A 223 -0.23 -18.98 -12.35
N HIS A 224 -0.20 -19.84 -13.36
CA HIS A 224 -0.34 -19.43 -14.76
C HIS A 224 -1.71 -18.76 -15.00
N VAL A 225 -1.72 -17.70 -15.81
CA VAL A 225 -2.94 -16.91 -16.12
C VAL A 225 -4.01 -17.77 -16.79
N ASP A 226 -3.61 -18.61 -17.75
CA ASP A 226 -4.48 -19.59 -18.40
C ASP A 226 -4.73 -20.80 -17.48
N PRO A 227 -5.99 -21.07 -17.06
CA PRO A 227 -6.31 -22.21 -16.21
C PRO A 227 -5.91 -23.57 -16.79
N TYR A 228 -5.92 -23.74 -18.13
CA TYR A 228 -5.61 -25.03 -18.75
C TYR A 228 -4.13 -25.39 -18.68
N LYS A 229 -3.26 -24.38 -18.58
CA LYS A 229 -1.81 -24.58 -18.52
C LYS A 229 -1.27 -24.73 -17.10
N ARG A 230 -2.11 -24.58 -16.06
CA ARG A 230 -1.63 -24.56 -14.67
C ARG A 230 -0.97 -25.87 -14.24
N PHE A 231 -1.53 -27.00 -14.67
CA PHE A 231 -1.01 -28.33 -14.34
C PHE A 231 0.36 -28.58 -14.98
N GLU A 232 0.50 -28.25 -16.26
CA GLU A 232 1.75 -28.41 -17.01
C GLU A 232 2.83 -27.40 -16.60
N SER A 233 2.44 -26.19 -16.21
CA SER A 233 3.37 -25.15 -15.72
C SER A 233 3.84 -25.36 -14.28
N GLU A 234 3.25 -26.29 -13.53
CA GLU A 234 3.57 -26.47 -12.11
C GLU A 234 5.05 -26.86 -11.93
N GLY A 235 5.78 -26.11 -11.10
CA GLY A 235 7.21 -26.31 -10.92
C GLY A 235 8.11 -25.71 -12.02
N GLU A 236 7.55 -25.17 -13.10
CA GLU A 236 8.28 -24.34 -14.06
C GLU A 236 8.62 -22.98 -13.47
N THR A 237 9.66 -22.31 -14.01
CA THR A 237 10.08 -21.00 -13.54
C THR A 237 9.05 -19.94 -13.87
N VAL A 238 8.81 -19.00 -12.95
CA VAL A 238 7.90 -17.90 -13.18
C VAL A 238 8.61 -16.86 -14.03
N PRO A 239 8.12 -16.58 -15.26
CA PRO A 239 8.67 -15.54 -16.09
C PRO A 239 8.44 -14.17 -15.44
N SER A 240 9.49 -13.35 -15.44
CA SER A 240 9.33 -11.92 -15.16
C SER A 240 8.44 -11.28 -16.20
N ASN A 241 7.82 -10.16 -15.84
CA ASN A 241 7.23 -9.27 -16.82
C ASN A 241 6.11 -9.88 -17.69
N ALA A 242 5.53 -10.98 -17.21
CA ALA A 242 4.52 -11.76 -17.91
C ALA A 242 3.25 -11.87 -17.06
N PRO A 243 2.08 -12.08 -17.70
CA PRO A 243 0.82 -12.24 -16.98
C PRO A 243 0.76 -13.47 -16.10
N MET A 244 0.40 -13.27 -14.85
CA MET A 244 0.19 -14.34 -13.88
C MET A 244 -0.91 -14.01 -12.86
N ILE A 245 -1.30 -15.02 -12.09
CA ILE A 245 -2.19 -14.87 -10.94
C ILE A 245 -1.35 -15.03 -9.67
N ILE A 246 -1.49 -14.10 -8.72
CA ILE A 246 -0.85 -14.16 -7.42
C ILE A 246 -1.89 -14.55 -6.39
N VAL A 247 -1.66 -15.66 -5.69
CA VAL A 247 -2.64 -16.27 -4.80
C VAL A 247 -2.15 -16.23 -3.37
N HIS A 248 -3.03 -15.79 -2.47
CA HIS A 248 -2.82 -15.90 -1.05
C HIS A 248 -3.01 -17.35 -0.59
N SER A 249 -1.95 -17.96 -0.04
CA SER A 249 -1.89 -19.40 0.23
C SER A 249 -2.94 -19.87 1.22
N ALA A 250 -3.16 -19.12 2.30
CA ALA A 250 -4.03 -19.55 3.38
C ALA A 250 -5.53 -19.52 2.99
N THR A 251 -5.94 -18.58 2.13
CA THR A 251 -7.35 -18.41 1.78
C THR A 251 -7.69 -18.87 0.37
N ASN A 252 -6.69 -19.23 -0.44
CA ASN A 252 -6.83 -19.59 -1.85
C ASN A 252 -7.63 -18.53 -2.64
N ARG A 253 -7.37 -17.26 -2.32
CA ARG A 253 -7.96 -16.08 -2.95
C ARG A 253 -6.86 -15.28 -3.63
N ASN A 254 -7.18 -14.69 -4.76
CA ASN A 254 -6.22 -13.98 -5.61
C ASN A 254 -6.04 -12.54 -5.14
N LEU A 255 -4.84 -12.00 -5.29
CA LEU A 255 -4.57 -10.57 -5.21
C LEU A 255 -5.43 -9.83 -6.26
N ALA A 256 -6.07 -8.73 -5.86
CA ALA A 256 -7.03 -8.02 -6.69
C ALA A 256 -6.80 -6.51 -6.68
N ALA A 257 -6.66 -5.91 -7.86
CA ALA A 257 -6.78 -4.48 -8.05
C ALA A 257 -8.26 -4.11 -8.18
N GLU A 258 -8.75 -3.22 -7.32
CA GLU A 258 -10.14 -2.80 -7.33
C GLU A 258 -10.33 -1.53 -8.14
N ASN A 259 -11.46 -1.43 -8.86
CA ASN A 259 -11.89 -0.18 -9.46
C ASN A 259 -12.64 0.67 -8.42
N VAL A 260 -11.95 1.00 -7.32
CA VAL A 260 -12.44 1.88 -6.26
C VAL A 260 -11.32 2.87 -5.96
N VAL A 261 -11.56 4.14 -6.26
CA VAL A 261 -10.58 5.20 -6.02
C VAL A 261 -10.60 5.62 -4.55
N THR A 262 -9.42 5.71 -3.97
CA THR A 262 -9.14 6.17 -2.62
C THR A 262 -8.25 7.40 -2.69
N GLN A 263 -8.59 8.45 -1.94
CA GLN A 263 -7.73 9.63 -1.81
C GLN A 263 -6.69 9.37 -0.73
N THR A 264 -5.42 9.40 -1.11
CA THR A 264 -4.30 9.28 -0.18
C THR A 264 -3.43 10.53 -0.21
N LEU A 265 -2.47 10.63 0.70
CA LEU A 265 -1.50 11.73 0.72
C LEU A 265 -0.70 11.84 -0.58
N PHE A 266 -0.54 10.73 -1.30
CA PHE A 266 0.20 10.68 -2.55
C PHE A 266 -0.67 10.97 -3.79
N GLY A 267 -1.97 11.18 -3.60
CA GLY A 267 -2.94 11.46 -4.65
C GLY A 267 -4.05 10.40 -4.76
N PRO A 268 -4.82 10.42 -5.85
CA PRO A 268 -5.84 9.42 -6.12
C PRO A 268 -5.20 8.07 -6.48
N GLU A 269 -5.53 7.04 -5.71
CA GLU A 269 -5.02 5.68 -5.89
C GLU A 269 -6.17 4.69 -5.91
N PHE A 270 -5.90 3.44 -6.27
CA PHE A 270 -6.90 2.38 -6.31
C PHE A 270 -6.79 1.46 -5.11
N LEU A 271 -7.93 1.03 -4.59
CA LEU A 271 -7.97 0.04 -3.53
C LEU A 271 -7.41 -1.30 -4.03
N VAL A 272 -6.74 -2.01 -3.12
CA VAL A 272 -6.29 -3.39 -3.35
C VAL A 272 -7.00 -4.32 -2.36
N SER A 273 -7.30 -5.54 -2.80
CA SER A 273 -7.94 -6.55 -1.96
C SER A 273 -7.44 -7.96 -2.29
N VAL A 274 -7.92 -8.95 -1.55
CA VAL A 274 -7.71 -10.37 -1.82
C VAL A 274 -9.07 -11.03 -2.06
N GLN A 275 -9.39 -11.25 -3.33
CA GLN A 275 -10.67 -11.76 -3.79
C GLN A 275 -10.58 -12.42 -5.17
N ASN A 276 -11.38 -13.47 -5.38
CA ASN A 276 -11.48 -14.15 -6.67
C ASN A 276 -12.53 -13.50 -7.57
N TYR A 277 -12.12 -12.87 -8.65
CA TYR A 277 -12.98 -12.33 -9.70
C TYR A 277 -12.85 -13.15 -10.97
N ARG A 278 -13.96 -13.77 -11.38
CA ARG A 278 -14.02 -14.63 -12.55
C ARG A 278 -15.16 -14.22 -13.48
N ASN A 279 -14.96 -14.41 -14.77
CA ASN A 279 -16.00 -14.28 -15.76
C ASN A 279 -16.91 -15.53 -15.80
N VAL A 280 -17.90 -15.51 -16.69
CA VAL A 280 -18.83 -16.63 -16.92
C VAL A 280 -18.15 -17.94 -17.32
N PHE A 281 -16.94 -17.87 -17.88
CA PHE A 281 -16.12 -19.02 -18.27
C PHE A 281 -15.17 -19.49 -17.16
N LYS A 282 -15.37 -19.02 -15.92
CA LYS A 282 -14.52 -19.32 -14.75
C LYS A 282 -13.06 -18.88 -14.90
N ARG A 283 -12.75 -17.98 -15.83
CA ARG A 283 -11.41 -17.38 -15.98
C ARG A 283 -11.31 -16.13 -15.13
N GLU A 284 -10.18 -15.96 -14.46
CA GLU A 284 -9.86 -14.73 -13.73
C GLU A 284 -9.95 -13.50 -14.67
N ILE A 285 -10.56 -12.42 -14.19
CA ILE A 285 -10.63 -11.15 -14.94
C ILE A 285 -9.44 -10.25 -14.60
N TRP A 286 -9.33 -9.11 -15.30
CA TRP A 286 -8.25 -8.12 -15.18
C TRP A 286 -7.85 -7.79 -13.74
N LYS A 287 -8.82 -7.68 -12.81
CA LYS A 287 -8.57 -7.40 -11.39
C LYS A 287 -7.53 -8.34 -10.77
N ASN A 288 -7.51 -9.60 -11.20
CA ASN A 288 -6.62 -10.64 -10.65
C ASN A 288 -5.40 -10.94 -11.52
N VAL A 289 -5.21 -10.24 -12.64
CA VAL A 289 -4.09 -10.48 -13.54
C VAL A 289 -2.99 -9.46 -13.25
N TRP A 290 -1.88 -9.97 -12.74
CA TRP A 290 -0.74 -9.18 -12.30
C TRP A 290 0.53 -9.58 -13.06
N MET A 291 1.54 -8.75 -12.90
CA MET A 291 2.89 -8.93 -13.42
C MET A 291 3.87 -8.65 -12.27
N ILE A 292 4.91 -9.49 -12.16
CA ILE A 292 6.05 -9.20 -11.31
C ILE A 292 7.15 -8.63 -12.20
N SER A 293 7.48 -7.35 -11.99
CA SER A 293 8.52 -6.66 -12.74
C SER A 293 9.81 -6.59 -11.94
N ASN A 294 10.91 -7.03 -12.56
CA ASN A 294 12.25 -7.06 -11.99
C ASN A 294 13.21 -6.10 -12.71
N GLY A 295 12.70 -5.06 -13.38
CA GLY A 295 13.50 -4.11 -14.15
C GLY A 295 12.63 -3.29 -15.11
N HIS A 296 13.00 -2.03 -15.38
CA HIS A 296 12.19 -1.12 -16.19
C HIS A 296 11.86 -1.66 -17.57
N HIS A 297 10.56 -1.74 -17.87
CA HIS A 297 10.09 -1.76 -19.25
C HIS A 297 10.25 -0.36 -19.83
N THR A 298 11.23 -0.18 -20.72
CA THR A 298 11.08 0.82 -21.77
C THR A 298 9.94 0.37 -22.67
N SER A 299 8.73 0.87 -22.40
CA SER A 299 7.59 0.95 -23.33
C SER A 299 7.56 -0.13 -24.41
N ALA A 300 7.01 -1.31 -24.06
CA ALA A 300 6.55 -2.23 -25.08
C ALA A 300 5.35 -1.59 -25.79
N LYS A 301 5.59 -0.95 -26.94
CA LYS A 301 4.52 -0.52 -27.86
C LYS A 301 3.72 -1.75 -28.23
N HIS A 302 2.47 -1.80 -27.79
CA HIS A 302 1.49 -2.77 -28.28
C HIS A 302 1.30 -2.56 -29.79
N ALA A 303 1.65 -3.60 -30.57
CA ALA A 303 1.22 -3.77 -31.95
C ALA A 303 -0.06 -4.62 -31.96
#